data_AF-R6TNC0-F1
#
_entry.id   AF-R6TNC0-F1
#
_cell.length_a   1.000
_cell.length_b   1.000
_cell.length_c   1.000
_cell.angle_alpha   90.00
_cell.angle_beta   90.00
_cell.angle_gamma   90.00
#
_symmetry.space_group_name_H-M   'P 1'
#
loop_
_entity.id
_entity.type
_entity.pdbx_description
1 polymer ?
#
loop_
_entity_poly.entity_id
_entity_poly.type
_entity_poly.pdbx_seq_one_letter_code
_entity_poly.pdbx_strand_id
1 'polypeptide(L)'
;MIVGKKHVNNAIFYTIFKKHYCPACGTKLTRVKTSKIVNSRSPEAKNYDFTLGDSFMVGDVEFIWKEFYCPTCKKRIPIDEMRQIEKGQRER
;
A
#
# COMPACT_ATOMS: atom_id res chain seq x y z
N MET A 1 -18.49 -10.74 10.51
CA MET A 1 -17.83 -11.75 9.65
C MET A 1 -17.13 -10.99 8.53
N ILE A 2 -15.87 -11.29 8.24
CA ILE A 2 -15.17 -10.63 7.12
C ILE A 2 -15.82 -11.12 5.82
N VAL A 3 -16.34 -10.18 5.04
CA VAL A 3 -17.10 -10.45 3.81
C VAL A 3 -16.17 -10.71 2.63
N GLY A 4 -14.96 -10.14 2.65
CA GLY A 4 -13.98 -10.36 1.59
C GLY A 4 -12.61 -9.74 1.87
N LYS A 5 -11.64 -10.10 1.01
CA LYS A 5 -10.27 -9.56 1.03
C LYS A 5 -9.98 -8.88 -0.29
N LYS A 6 -9.57 -7.61 -0.26
CA LYS A 6 -9.18 -6.84 -1.45
C LYS A 6 -7.71 -6.47 -1.38
N HIS A 7 -6.97 -6.80 -2.43
CA HIS A 7 -5.55 -6.45 -2.55
C HIS A 7 -5.40 -5.10 -3.26
N VAL A 8 -4.96 -4.07 -2.52
CA VAL A 8 -4.77 -2.70 -3.00
C VAL A 8 -3.30 -2.49 -3.33
N ASN A 9 -2.80 -3.17 -4.35
CA ASN A 9 -1.64 -2.74 -5.14
C ASN A 9 -1.30 -3.76 -6.22
N ASN A 10 -1.21 -3.32 -7.48
CA ASN A 10 -0.86 -4.19 -8.61
C ASN A 10 0.60 -4.05 -9.06
N ALA A 11 1.42 -3.26 -8.36
CA ALA A 11 2.81 -2.99 -8.73
C ALA A 11 3.77 -4.10 -8.28
N ILE A 12 3.48 -5.35 -8.66
CA ILE A 12 4.27 -6.53 -8.31
C ILE A 12 5.73 -6.37 -8.81
N PHE A 13 5.91 -5.94 -10.06
CA PHE A 13 7.26 -5.76 -10.62
C PHE A 13 8.07 -4.70 -9.87
N TYR A 14 7.46 -3.55 -9.60
CA TYR A 14 8.11 -2.44 -8.89
C TYR A 14 8.49 -2.81 -7.45
N THR A 15 7.64 -3.58 -6.77
CA THR A 15 7.88 -4.00 -5.39
C THR A 15 8.81 -5.22 -5.28
N ILE A 16 8.91 -6.06 -6.30
CA ILE A 16 9.70 -7.31 -6.24
C ILE A 16 11.07 -7.18 -6.89
N PHE A 17 11.16 -6.62 -8.09
CA PHE A 17 12.40 -6.59 -8.86
C PHE A 17 13.28 -5.40 -8.52
N LYS A 18 12.68 -4.26 -8.13
CA LYS A 18 13.43 -3.05 -7.82
C LYS A 18 13.85 -3.03 -6.35
N LYS A 19 15.14 -2.77 -6.11
CA LYS A 19 15.69 -2.51 -4.77
C LYS A 19 15.38 -1.05 -4.42
N HIS A 20 14.68 -0.86 -3.31
CA HIS A 20 14.32 0.47 -2.79
C HIS A 20 15.21 0.81 -1.61
N TYR A 21 15.65 2.07 -1.55
CA TYR A 21 16.50 2.59 -0.49
C TYR A 21 15.80 3.78 0.15
N CYS A 22 15.99 3.95 1.45
CA CYS A 22 15.39 5.06 2.17
C CYS A 22 16.02 6.38 1.69
N PRO A 23 15.22 7.39 1.28
CA PRO A 23 15.76 8.66 0.81
C PRO A 23 16.47 9.46 1.93
N ALA A 24 16.18 9.16 3.20
CA ALA A 24 16.78 9.86 4.33
C ALA A 24 18.10 9.26 4.82
N CYS A 25 18.24 7.92 4.77
CA CYS A 25 19.39 7.23 5.38
C CYS A 25 20.11 6.25 4.44
N GLY A 26 19.64 6.09 3.20
CA GLY A 26 20.24 5.16 2.22
C GLY A 26 20.08 3.67 2.55
N THR A 27 19.45 3.30 3.68
CA THR A 27 19.26 1.90 4.06
C THR A 27 18.25 1.22 3.15
N LYS A 28 18.49 -0.04 2.78
CA LYS A 28 17.56 -0.86 1.99
C LYS A 28 16.22 -1.00 2.71
N LEU A 29 15.14 -0.63 2.02
CA LEU A 29 13.79 -0.76 2.54
C LEU A 29 13.34 -2.22 2.51
N THR A 30 12.64 -2.62 3.57
CA THR A 30 11.98 -3.93 3.67
C THR A 30 10.52 -3.80 3.25
N ARG A 31 9.92 -4.89 2.77
CA ARG A 31 8.51 -4.87 2.33
C ARG A 31 7.68 -5.47 3.43
N VAL A 32 6.69 -4.72 3.88
CA VAL A 32 5.75 -5.18 4.90
C VAL A 32 4.36 -5.25 4.27
N LYS A 33 3.63 -6.31 4.63
CA LYS A 33 2.23 -6.48 4.26
C LYS A 33 1.40 -5.83 5.37
N THR A 34 0.62 -4.82 5.01
CA THR A 34 -0.29 -4.13 5.91
C THR A 34 -1.71 -4.47 5.50
N SER A 35 -2.57 -4.75 6.47
CA SER A 35 -4.00 -4.88 6.22
C SER A 35 -4.79 -4.00 7.17
N LYS A 36 -5.95 -3.55 6.70
CA LYS A 36 -6.95 -2.84 7.49
C LYS A 36 -8.32 -3.36 7.12
N ILE A 37 -9.11 -3.66 8.13
CA ILE A 37 -10.52 -4.02 7.96
C ILE A 37 -11.31 -2.72 7.93
N VAL A 38 -12.07 -2.51 6.87
CA VAL A 38 -12.93 -1.35 6.72
C VAL A 38 -14.34 -1.84 6.45
N ASN A 39 -15.29 -1.35 7.24
CA ASN A 39 -16.70 -1.65 7.03
C ASN A 39 -17.27 -0.71 5.97
N SER A 40 -17.97 -1.26 4.98
CA SER A 40 -18.56 -0.49 3.89
C SER A 40 -19.60 0.55 4.34
N ARG A 41 -20.15 0.42 5.55
CA ARG A 41 -21.13 1.36 6.12
C ARG A 41 -20.50 2.43 7.01
N SER A 42 -19.21 2.33 7.30
CA SER A 42 -18.49 3.31 8.12
C SER A 42 -18.15 4.56 7.31
N PRO A 43 -18.01 5.74 7.96
CA PRO A 43 -17.62 6.98 7.27
C PRO A 43 -16.25 6.87 6.58
N GLU A 44 -15.35 6.03 7.11
CA GLU A 44 -14.04 5.75 6.50
C GLU A 44 -14.14 5.05 5.14
N ALA A 45 -15.25 4.38 4.83
CA ALA A 45 -15.46 3.68 3.57
C ALA A 45 -15.34 4.59 2.35
N LYS A 46 -15.59 5.88 2.49
CA LYS A 46 -15.45 6.85 1.38
C LYS A 46 -14.04 6.92 0.80
N ASN A 47 -13.02 6.54 1.57
CA ASN A 47 -11.62 6.52 1.14
C ASN A 47 -11.18 5.19 0.53
N TYR A 48 -12.06 4.18 0.50
CA TYR A 48 -11.73 2.83 0.05
C TYR A 48 -12.67 2.40 -1.06
N ASP A 49 -12.12 1.79 -2.10
CA ASP A 49 -12.91 1.27 -3.21
C ASP A 49 -13.38 -0.16 -2.88
N PHE A 50 -14.68 -0.37 -2.68
CA PHE A 50 -15.27 -1.69 -2.36
C PHE A 50 -15.73 -2.45 -3.61
N THR A 51 -15.52 -1.87 -4.79
CA THR A 51 -15.89 -2.45 -6.08
C THR A 51 -14.95 -3.60 -6.44
N LEU A 52 -15.50 -4.72 -6.91
CA LEU A 52 -14.75 -5.87 -7.40
C LEU A 52 -15.38 -6.34 -8.73
N GLY A 53 -14.86 -5.81 -9.84
CA GLY A 53 -15.46 -6.04 -11.16
C GLY A 53 -16.83 -5.39 -11.23
N ASP A 54 -17.86 -6.20 -11.52
CA ASP A 54 -19.26 -5.76 -11.60
C ASP A 54 -19.99 -5.80 -10.25
N SER A 55 -19.34 -6.32 -9.20
CA SER A 55 -19.95 -6.52 -7.87
C SER A 55 -19.43 -5.54 -6.83
N PHE A 56 -20.25 -5.22 -5.83
CA PHE A 56 -19.89 -4.36 -4.71
C PHE A 56 -19.86 -5.14 -3.39
N MET A 57 -18.76 -5.05 -2.64
CA MET A 57 -18.63 -5.73 -1.36
C MET A 57 -19.31 -4.91 -0.24
N VAL A 58 -20.40 -5.44 0.31
CA VAL A 58 -21.13 -4.82 1.42
C VAL A 58 -20.80 -5.53 2.74
N GLY A 59 -20.18 -4.81 3.68
CA GLY A 59 -19.81 -5.28 5.03
C GLY A 59 -18.34 -5.06 5.36
N ASP A 60 -17.77 -5.89 6.24
CA ASP A 60 -16.37 -5.80 6.65
C ASP A 60 -15.44 -6.37 5.57
N VAL A 61 -14.66 -5.50 4.93
CA VAL A 61 -13.70 -5.88 3.90
C VAL A 61 -12.28 -5.66 4.41
N GLU A 62 -11.44 -6.68 4.30
CA GLU A 62 -10.02 -6.57 4.61
C GLU A 62 -9.27 -6.04 3.39
N PHE A 63 -8.83 -4.78 3.48
CA PHE A 63 -7.95 -4.17 2.50
C PHE A 63 -6.51 -4.50 2.83
N ILE A 64 -5.81 -5.10 1.88
CA ILE A 64 -4.44 -5.57 2.03
C ILE A 64 -3.57 -4.81 1.05
N TRP A 65 -2.55 -4.13 1.53
CA TRP A 65 -1.56 -3.46 0.69
C TRP A 65 -0.15 -3.76 1.16
N LYS A 66 0.82 -3.37 0.33
CA LYS A 66 2.24 -3.48 0.60
C LYS A 66 2.80 -2.09 0.86
N GLU A 67 3.68 -1.99 1.85
CA GLU A 67 4.38 -0.76 2.18
C GLU A 67 5.87 -1.05 2.33
N PHE A 68 6.68 -0.01 2.21
CA PHE A 68 8.09 -0.07 2.49
C PHE A 68 8.36 0.36 3.93
N TYR A 69 9.09 -0.46 4.67
CA TYR A 69 9.51 -0.18 6.03
C TYR A 69 11.02 0.01 6.09
N CYS A 70 11.43 1.16 6.63
CA CYS A 70 12.83 1.44 6.92
C CYS A 70 13.16 0.97 8.34
N PRO A 71 14.06 -0.02 8.54
CA PRO A 71 14.43 -0.48 9.88
C PRO A 71 15.18 0.60 10.68
N THR A 72 15.94 1.46 10.00
CA THR A 72 16.74 2.53 10.63
C THR A 72 15.88 3.70 11.06
N CYS A 73 15.09 4.26 10.14
CA CYS A 73 14.24 5.42 10.43
C CYS A 73 12.90 5.03 11.09
N LYS A 74 12.57 3.73 11.15
CA LYS A 74 11.27 3.19 11.57
C LYS A 74 10.07 3.78 10.81
N LYS A 75 10.33 4.39 9.65
CA LYS A 75 9.31 5.02 8.79
C LYS A 75 8.66 3.96 7.90
N ARG A 76 7.35 4.09 7.74
CA ARG A 76 6.55 3.36 6.76
C ARG A 76 6.27 4.31 5.60
N ILE A 77 6.60 3.88 4.39
CA ILE A 77 6.47 4.65 3.17
C ILE A 77 5.54 3.85 2.26
N PRO A 78 4.37 4.38 1.88
CA PRO A 78 3.51 3.71 0.93
C PRO A 78 4.18 3.64 -0.44
N ILE A 79 3.83 2.64 -1.24
CA ILE A 79 4.45 2.42 -2.55
C ILE A 79 4.30 3.63 -3.47
N ASP A 80 3.15 4.32 -3.42
CA ASP A 80 2.90 5.50 -4.24
C ASP A 80 3.85 6.65 -3.91
N GLU A 81 4.01 6.95 -2.61
CA GLU A 81 4.96 7.96 -2.13
C GLU A 81 6.40 7.62 -2.53
N MET A 82 6.82 6.36 -2.40
CA MET A 82 8.15 5.93 -2.84
C MET A 82 8.35 6.15 -4.35
N ARG A 83 7.32 5.90 -5.16
CA ARG A 83 7.37 6.10 -6.61
C ARG A 83 7.48 7.58 -6.98
N GLN A 84 6.78 8.45 -6.25
CA GLN A 84 6.88 9.90 -6.43
C GLN A 84 8.29 10.41 -6.08
N ILE A 85 8.85 9.93 -4.96
CA ILE A 85 10.22 10.29 -4.54
C ILE A 85 11.25 9.86 -5.59
N GLU A 86 11.19 8.62 -6.07
CA GLU A 86 12.12 8.14 -7.11
C GLU A 86 11.95 8.86 -8.44
N LYS A 87 10.72 9.26 -8.80
CA LYS A 87 10.47 10.04 -10.01
C LYS A 87 11.08 11.43 -9.90
N GLY A 88 10.84 12.13 -8.78
CA GLY A 88 11.41 13.46 -8.54
C GLY A 88 12.94 13.47 -8.45
N GLN A 89 13.57 12.36 -8.05
CA GLN A 89 15.03 12.21 -8.09
C GLN A 89 15.58 12.01 -9.51
N ARG A 90 14.77 11.50 -10.45
CA ARG A 90 15.19 11.27 -11.85
C ARG A 90 15.11 12.55 -12.71
N GLU A 91 14.29 13.50 -12.29
CA GLU A 91 14.08 14.78 -12.98
C GLU A 91 15.04 15.90 -12.50
N ARG A 92 15.93 15.59 -11.55
CA ARG A 92 17.04 16.44 -11.09
C ARG A 92 18.37 15.94 -11.63
#